data_AF-A0A0Q8MI55-F1
#
_entry.id   AF-A0A0Q8MI55-F1
#
_cell.length_a   1.000
_cell.length_b   1.000
_cell.length_c   1.000
_cell.angle_alpha   90.00
_cell.angle_beta   90.00
_cell.angle_gamma   90.00
#
_symmetry.space_group_name_H-M   'P 1'
#
loop_
_entity.id
_entity.type
_entity.pdbx_description
1 polymer ?
#
loop_
_entity_poly.entity_id
_entity_poly.type
_entity_poly.pdbx_seq_one_letter_code
_entity_poly.pdbx_strand_id
1 'polypeptide(L)'
;MLIGAVAVGFVTVGISSYLQREGLLAASTAVVRPETLVGEPCPSLTKAEYEARPTKAKQAFISNDIRYERRYGHVECSVVAAEDSGTAFVPVCQFTGPALLTVTTAKGTFYFAPGVGKPATVSTRDGVPSCALVSNFKAAGGV
;
A
#
# COMPACT_ATOMS: atom_id res chain seq x y z
N MET A 1 20.25 32.21 -38.98
CA MET A 1 18.98 31.56 -38.59
C MET A 1 19.31 30.18 -38.06
N LEU A 2 19.16 29.90 -36.76
CA LEU A 2 19.10 28.56 -36.11
C LEU A 2 19.30 28.67 -34.57
N ILE A 3 18.54 29.53 -33.89
CA ILE A 3 18.55 29.61 -32.40
C ILE A 3 17.14 29.41 -31.81
N GLY A 4 16.07 29.47 -32.63
CA GLY A 4 14.69 29.34 -32.15
C GLY A 4 14.17 27.91 -31.92
N ALA A 5 14.89 26.87 -32.35
CA ALA A 5 14.37 25.51 -32.36
C ALA A 5 14.59 24.73 -31.05
N VAL A 6 15.57 25.13 -30.23
CA VAL A 6 15.96 24.35 -29.03
C VAL A 6 15.03 24.64 -27.85
N ALA A 7 14.61 25.90 -27.68
CA ALA A 7 13.73 26.29 -26.57
C ALA A 7 12.35 25.61 -26.64
N VAL A 8 11.80 25.43 -27.85
CA VAL A 8 10.49 24.78 -28.04
C VAL A 8 10.53 23.31 -27.66
N GLY A 9 11.62 22.59 -27.99
CA GLY A 9 11.77 21.18 -27.64
C GLY A 9 11.84 20.91 -26.14
N PHE A 10 12.53 21.76 -25.38
CA PHE A 10 12.59 21.62 -23.92
C PHE A 10 11.25 21.99 -23.25
N VAL A 11 10.55 23.00 -23.76
CA VAL A 11 9.25 23.41 -23.22
C VAL A 11 8.17 22.36 -23.51
N THR A 12 8.13 21.78 -24.72
CA THR A 12 7.15 20.74 -25.05
C THR A 12 7.39 19.44 -24.30
N VAL A 13 8.65 19.01 -24.13
CA VAL A 13 9.01 17.84 -23.31
C VAL A 13 8.72 18.09 -21.83
N GLY A 14 8.96 19.30 -21.32
CA GLY A 14 8.61 19.71 -19.96
C GLY A 14 7.11 19.65 -19.68
N ILE A 15 6.28 20.19 -20.59
CA ILE A 15 4.81 20.18 -20.43
C ILE A 15 4.24 18.76 -20.56
N SER A 16 4.73 17.97 -21.53
CA SER A 16 4.32 16.56 -21.70
C SER A 16 4.63 15.76 -20.45
N SER A 17 5.85 15.85 -19.92
CA SER A 17 6.26 15.08 -18.74
C SER A 17 5.50 15.49 -17.46
N TYR A 18 5.08 16.75 -17.35
CA TYR A 18 4.24 17.21 -16.24
C TYR A 18 2.80 16.67 -16.33
N LEU A 19 2.20 16.73 -17.52
CA LEU A 19 0.86 16.17 -17.77
C LEU A 19 0.84 14.64 -17.67
N GLN A 20 1.94 13.98 -18.05
CA GLN A 20 2.09 12.52 -17.91
C GLN A 20 2.25 12.10 -16.45
N ARG A 21 2.90 12.92 -15.61
CA ARG A 21 2.97 12.68 -14.16
C ARG A 21 1.59 12.78 -13.52
N GLU A 22 0.79 13.78 -13.88
CA GLU A 22 -0.60 13.92 -13.39
C GLU A 22 -1.46 12.72 -13.81
N GLY A 23 -1.32 12.26 -15.06
CA GLY A 23 -2.03 11.07 -15.57
C GLY A 23 -1.60 9.76 -14.91
N LEU A 24 -0.32 9.60 -14.55
CA LEU A 24 0.18 8.41 -13.83
C LEU A 24 -0.19 8.42 -12.34
N LEU A 25 -0.31 9.60 -11.73
CA LEU A 25 -0.83 9.76 -10.37
C LEU A 25 -2.35 9.55 -10.32
N ALA A 26 -3.09 9.98 -11.36
CA ALA A 26 -4.52 9.72 -11.50
C ALA A 26 -4.84 8.27 -11.90
N ALA A 27 -3.96 7.59 -12.63
CA ALA A 27 -4.14 6.19 -13.02
C ALA A 27 -3.73 5.19 -11.92
N SER A 28 -3.05 5.63 -10.86
CA SER A 28 -2.68 4.79 -9.71
C SER A 28 -3.70 4.80 -8.58
N THR A 29 -4.80 5.55 -8.71
CA THR A 29 -5.99 5.35 -7.87
C THR A 29 -6.79 4.18 -8.41
N ALA A 30 -6.31 2.95 -8.21
CA ALA A 30 -7.25 1.89 -7.87
C ALA A 30 -7.98 2.42 -6.65
N VAL A 31 -9.24 2.84 -6.82
CA VAL A 31 -10.06 3.50 -5.79
C VAL A 31 -10.33 2.46 -4.70
N VAL A 32 -9.36 2.26 -3.82
CA VAL A 32 -9.48 1.46 -2.63
C VAL A 32 -10.19 2.35 -1.64
N ARG A 33 -11.49 2.14 -1.47
CA ARG A 33 -12.28 2.78 -0.43
C ARG A 33 -12.15 1.93 0.84
N PRO A 34 -11.34 2.31 1.83
CA PRO A 34 -11.13 1.51 3.03
C PRO A 34 -12.43 1.24 3.79
N GLU A 35 -13.39 2.17 3.72
CA GLU A 35 -14.76 2.03 4.22
C GLU A 35 -15.59 0.95 3.51
N THR A 36 -15.23 0.56 2.29
CA THR A 36 -15.87 -0.56 1.57
C THR A 36 -15.15 -1.89 1.73
N LEU A 37 -13.98 -1.89 2.37
CA LEU A 37 -13.26 -3.11 2.73
C LEU A 37 -13.80 -3.66 4.06
N VAL A 38 -15.06 -4.09 4.02
CA VAL A 38 -15.70 -4.79 5.14
C VAL A 38 -15.27 -6.26 5.08
N GLY A 39 -14.10 -6.55 5.62
CA GLY A 39 -13.59 -7.91 5.80
C GLY A 39 -13.48 -8.26 7.29
N GLU A 40 -13.51 -9.55 7.61
CA GLU A 40 -13.21 -10.04 8.95
C GLU A 40 -11.83 -9.53 9.39
N PRO A 41 -11.66 -8.94 10.60
CA PRO A 41 -10.36 -8.55 11.11
C PRO A 41 -9.36 -9.72 11.06
N CYS A 42 -8.13 -9.42 10.64
CA CYS A 42 -7.06 -10.40 10.70
C CYS A 42 -6.80 -10.77 12.17
N PRO A 43 -6.50 -12.05 12.47
CA PRO A 43 -5.98 -12.41 13.79
C PRO A 43 -4.72 -11.58 14.11
N SER A 44 -4.77 -10.81 15.20
CA SER A 44 -3.61 -10.09 15.72
C SER A 44 -2.78 -11.02 16.60
N LEU A 45 -1.48 -10.75 16.67
CA LEU A 45 -0.55 -11.47 17.54
C LEU A 45 0.11 -10.49 18.49
N THR A 46 0.33 -10.93 19.72
CA THR A 46 1.32 -10.31 20.60
C THR A 46 2.72 -10.55 20.04
N LYS A 47 3.69 -9.75 20.49
CA LYS A 47 5.11 -9.95 20.15
C LYS A 47 5.59 -11.35 20.52
N ALA A 48 5.24 -11.84 21.71
CA ALA A 48 5.63 -13.16 22.18
C ALA A 48 5.05 -14.29 21.31
N GLU A 49 3.78 -14.21 20.92
CA GLU A 49 3.16 -15.18 20.01
C GLU A 49 3.80 -15.14 18.61
N TYR A 50 4.14 -13.93 18.13
CA TYR A 50 4.88 -13.80 16.88
C TYR A 50 6.27 -14.44 16.99
N GLU A 51 7.01 -14.19 18.08
CA GLU A 51 8.35 -14.72 18.34
C GLU A 51 8.37 -16.23 18.57
N ALA A 52 7.32 -16.82 19.13
CA ALA A 52 7.19 -18.26 19.31
C ALA A 52 7.00 -19.03 17.99
N ARG A 53 6.59 -18.37 16.90
CA ARG A 53 6.35 -19.04 15.62
C ARG A 53 7.64 -19.53 14.95
N PRO A 54 7.67 -20.73 14.36
CA PRO A 54 8.85 -21.24 13.67
C PRO A 54 9.15 -20.51 12.36
N THR A 55 8.15 -19.85 11.76
CA THR A 55 8.29 -19.08 10.53
C THR A 55 7.98 -17.60 10.80
N LYS A 56 8.81 -16.72 10.23
CA LYS A 56 8.71 -15.26 10.34
C LYS A 56 8.42 -14.61 9.00
N ALA A 57 7.93 -13.37 9.02
CA ALA A 57 8.01 -12.52 7.85
C ALA A 57 9.48 -12.42 7.38
N LYS A 58 9.71 -12.37 6.07
CA LYS A 58 11.07 -12.33 5.49
C LYS A 58 11.24 -11.24 4.43
N GLN A 59 10.15 -10.87 3.77
CA GLN A 59 10.17 -9.86 2.71
C GLN A 59 9.74 -8.53 3.31
N ALA A 60 10.68 -7.60 3.39
CA ALA A 60 10.44 -6.27 3.95
C ALA A 60 10.45 -5.20 2.86
N PHE A 61 9.62 -4.18 3.05
CA PHE A 61 9.60 -2.97 2.23
C PHE A 61 9.10 -1.79 3.06
N ILE A 62 9.31 -0.57 2.56
CA ILE A 62 8.86 0.66 3.22
C ILE A 62 7.91 1.39 2.26
N SER A 63 6.81 1.90 2.80
CA SER A 63 5.86 2.74 2.08
C SER A 63 5.26 3.75 3.06
N ASN A 64 5.24 5.04 2.70
CA ASN A 64 4.74 6.12 3.56
C ASN A 64 5.36 6.11 4.98
N ASP A 65 6.68 5.92 5.07
CA ASP A 65 7.44 5.80 6.34
C ASP A 65 7.00 4.65 7.26
N ILE A 66 6.16 3.74 6.76
CA ILE A 66 5.73 2.52 7.44
C ILE A 66 6.53 1.35 6.87
N ARG A 67 7.16 0.59 7.75
CA ARG A 67 7.87 -0.64 7.37
C ARG A 67 6.91 -1.81 7.45
N TYR A 68 6.77 -2.51 6.34
CA TYR A 68 5.96 -3.70 6.23
C TYR A 68 6.85 -4.90 6.01
N GLU A 69 6.56 -6.00 6.69
CA GLU A 69 7.18 -7.29 6.45
C GLU A 69 6.12 -8.35 6.21
N ARG A 70 6.31 -9.17 5.19
CA ARG A 70 5.42 -10.29 4.87
C ARG A 70 6.20 -11.59 4.67
N ARG A 71 5.52 -12.72 4.80
CA ARG A 71 6.14 -14.03 4.50
C ARG A 71 6.07 -14.38 3.02
N TYR A 72 4.91 -14.14 2.40
CA TYR A 72 4.59 -14.51 1.02
C TYR A 72 3.76 -13.42 0.32
N GLY A 73 3.38 -13.68 -0.94
CA GLY A 73 2.44 -12.86 -1.69
C GLY A 73 3.03 -11.57 -2.25
N HIS A 74 2.25 -10.94 -3.13
CA HIS A 74 2.53 -9.61 -3.65
C HIS A 74 1.85 -8.56 -2.79
N VAL A 75 2.29 -7.32 -2.94
CA VAL A 75 1.71 -6.16 -2.29
C VAL A 75 1.52 -5.06 -3.31
N GLU A 76 0.44 -4.33 -3.18
CA GLU A 76 0.19 -3.06 -3.84
C GLU A 76 -0.22 -2.05 -2.78
N CYS A 77 0.41 -0.88 -2.76
CA CYS A 77 0.12 0.15 -1.78
C CYS A 77 -0.34 1.42 -2.48
N SER A 78 -1.36 2.05 -1.91
CA SER A 78 -1.92 3.32 -2.35
C SER A 78 -2.20 4.21 -1.13
N VAL A 79 -2.55 5.46 -1.41
CA VAL A 79 -2.95 6.43 -0.40
C VAL A 79 -4.34 6.90 -0.78
N VAL A 80 -5.25 6.91 0.19
CA VAL A 80 -6.67 7.17 -0.04
C VAL A 80 -7.12 8.30 0.87
N ALA A 81 -7.99 9.18 0.38
CA ALA A 81 -8.54 10.26 1.20
C ALA A 81 -9.50 9.68 2.26
N ALA A 82 -9.40 10.16 3.50
CA ALA A 82 -10.37 9.87 4.53
C ALA A 82 -11.64 10.70 4.29
N GLU A 83 -12.80 10.04 4.16
CA GLU A 83 -14.07 10.71 3.90
C GLU A 83 -14.48 11.69 5.01
N ASP A 84 -13.98 11.47 6.22
CA ASP A 84 -14.28 12.19 7.44
C ASP A 84 -13.65 13.60 7.51
N SER A 85 -12.68 13.94 6.64
CA SER A 85 -12.07 15.29 6.66
C SER A 85 -11.52 15.83 5.34
N GLY A 86 -11.53 15.08 4.23
CA GLY A 86 -11.08 15.55 2.90
C GLY A 86 -9.59 15.90 2.78
N THR A 87 -8.87 16.08 3.89
CA THR A 87 -7.44 16.41 3.95
C THR A 87 -6.59 15.32 4.58
N ALA A 88 -7.19 14.40 5.33
CA ALA A 88 -6.46 13.27 5.91
C ALA A 88 -6.28 12.16 4.87
N PHE A 89 -5.04 11.69 4.73
CA PHE A 89 -4.67 10.61 3.83
C PHE A 89 -4.39 9.35 4.63
N VAL A 90 -4.92 8.22 4.19
CA VAL A 90 -4.75 6.91 4.83
C VAL A 90 -3.89 6.04 3.92
N PRO A 91 -2.68 5.63 4.34
CA PRO A 91 -1.92 4.60 3.66
C PRO A 91 -2.67 3.26 3.70
N VAL A 92 -2.83 2.63 2.53
CA VAL A 92 -3.47 1.33 2.39
C VAL A 92 -2.57 0.41 1.56
N CYS A 93 -2.32 -0.80 2.06
CA CYS A 93 -1.58 -1.84 1.34
C CYS A 93 -2.42 -3.11 1.23
N GLN A 94 -2.60 -3.59 0.01
CA GLN A 94 -3.33 -4.81 -0.33
C GLN A 94 -2.36 -5.94 -0.62
N PHE A 95 -2.58 -7.09 0.03
CA PHE A 95 -1.74 -8.27 -0.07
C PHE A 95 -2.53 -9.43 -0.67
N THR A 96 -1.89 -10.19 -1.57
CA THR A 96 -2.54 -11.37 -2.19
C THR A 96 -2.63 -12.58 -1.26
N GLY A 97 -1.70 -12.71 -0.31
CA GLY A 97 -1.63 -13.86 0.59
C GLY A 97 -0.41 -13.84 1.50
N PRO A 98 -0.32 -12.91 2.47
CA PRO A 98 0.93 -12.62 3.16
C PRO A 98 1.33 -13.66 4.22
N ALA A 99 0.39 -14.51 4.66
CA ALA A 99 0.49 -15.47 5.76
C ALA A 99 0.78 -14.89 7.15
N LEU A 100 1.83 -14.07 7.25
CA LEU A 100 2.25 -13.31 8.42
C LEU A 100 2.60 -11.90 7.98
N LEU A 101 2.18 -10.91 8.77
CA LEU A 101 2.48 -9.51 8.57
C LEU A 101 3.09 -8.90 9.82
N THR A 102 4.10 -8.07 9.62
CA THR A 102 4.64 -7.17 10.64
C THR A 102 4.57 -5.76 10.08
N VAL A 103 3.96 -4.85 10.82
CA VAL A 103 3.80 -3.44 10.42
C VAL A 103 4.43 -2.59 11.49
N THR A 104 5.47 -1.85 11.14
CA THR A 104 6.18 -0.97 12.06
C THR A 104 5.96 0.48 11.67
N THR A 105 5.41 1.24 12.61
CA THR A 105 5.15 2.68 12.50
C THR A 105 5.88 3.40 13.64
N ALA A 106 5.79 4.74 13.68
CA ALA A 106 6.27 5.52 14.82
C ALA A 106 5.54 5.18 16.14
N LYS A 107 4.37 4.54 16.09
CA LYS A 107 3.60 4.11 17.27
C LYS A 107 4.00 2.72 17.78
N GLY A 108 4.83 1.99 17.03
CA GLY A 108 5.34 0.67 17.42
C GLY A 108 5.19 -0.37 16.32
N THR A 109 5.35 -1.64 16.71
CA THR A 109 5.27 -2.78 15.81
C THR A 109 4.01 -3.59 16.09
N PHE A 110 3.27 -3.88 15.04
CA PHE A 110 2.01 -4.60 15.04
C PHE A 110 2.17 -5.90 14.26
N TYR A 111 1.58 -6.98 14.75
CA TYR A 111 1.72 -8.32 14.17
C TYR A 111 0.34 -8.87 13.81
N PHE A 112 0.21 -9.35 12.58
CA PHE A 112 -1.02 -10.00 12.10
C PHE A 112 -0.69 -11.36 11.49
N ALA A 113 -1.61 -12.31 11.65
CA ALA A 113 -1.55 -13.63 11.04
C ALA A 113 -2.78 -13.90 10.15
N PRO A 114 -2.87 -13.28 8.97
CA PRO A 114 -3.97 -13.51 8.04
C PRO A 114 -4.14 -14.98 7.64
N GLY A 115 -3.06 -15.76 7.64
CA GLY A 115 -3.04 -17.16 7.21
C GLY A 115 -2.57 -17.34 5.76
N VAL A 116 -2.07 -18.53 5.44
CA VAL A 116 -1.47 -18.83 4.13
C VAL A 116 -2.53 -18.73 3.02
N GLY A 117 -2.19 -18.05 1.93
CA GLY A 117 -3.08 -17.88 0.77
C GLY A 117 -4.30 -16.99 1.02
N LYS A 118 -4.44 -16.41 2.23
CA LYS A 118 -5.56 -15.53 2.55
C LYS A 118 -5.22 -14.08 2.20
N PRO A 119 -5.92 -13.45 1.24
CA PRO A 119 -5.71 -12.04 0.92
C PRO A 119 -6.03 -11.16 2.13
N ALA A 120 -5.31 -10.06 2.26
CA ALA A 120 -5.51 -9.11 3.36
C ALA A 120 -5.23 -7.69 2.92
N THR A 121 -5.91 -6.73 3.52
CA THR A 121 -5.62 -5.30 3.36
C THR A 121 -5.23 -4.73 4.72
N VAL A 122 -4.17 -3.93 4.72
CA VAL A 122 -3.75 -3.13 5.88
C VAL A 122 -4.01 -1.66 5.57
N SER A 123 -4.78 -1.00 6.42
CA SER A 123 -4.93 0.46 6.41
C SER A 123 -4.24 1.03 7.65
N THR A 124 -3.60 2.18 7.56
CA THR A 124 -2.93 2.81 8.72
C THR A 124 -3.52 4.19 8.96
N ARG A 125 -4.27 4.35 10.05
CA ARG A 125 -4.87 5.63 10.44
C ARG A 125 -4.15 6.15 11.68
N ASP A 126 -3.69 7.40 11.64
CA ASP A 126 -2.96 8.04 12.75
C ASP A 126 -1.75 7.22 13.28
N GLY A 127 -1.10 6.48 12.37
CA GLY A 127 0.03 5.61 12.68
C GLY A 127 -0.35 4.27 13.34
N VAL A 128 -1.64 3.96 13.47
CA VAL A 128 -2.14 2.68 13.98
C VAL A 128 -2.66 1.83 12.80
N PRO A 129 -2.04 0.68 12.52
CA PRO A 129 -2.47 -0.19 11.43
C PRO A 129 -3.65 -1.08 11.85
N SER A 130 -4.60 -1.23 10.94
CA SER A 130 -5.73 -2.17 10.99
C SER A 130 -5.62 -3.15 9.83
N CYS A 131 -5.97 -4.41 10.05
CA CYS A 131 -5.89 -5.47 9.04
C CYS A 131 -7.25 -6.15 8.88
N ALA A 132 -7.70 -6.31 7.62
CA ALA A 132 -8.90 -7.04 7.27
C ALA A 132 -8.60 -8.14 6.23
N LEU A 133 -9.25 -9.29 6.34
CA LEU A 133 -9.16 -10.44 5.44
C LEU A 133 -9.94 -10.22 4.13
N VAL A 134 -9.62 -9.13 3.44
CA VAL A 134 -10.19 -8.76 2.14
C VAL A 134 -9.12 -8.06 1.33
N SER A 135 -9.11 -8.24 0.01
CA SER A 135 -8.20 -7.54 -0.89
C SER A 135 -8.86 -7.40 -2.25
N ASN A 136 -8.78 -6.20 -2.83
CA ASN A 136 -9.19 -5.95 -4.21
C ASN A 136 -7.98 -5.95 -5.16
N PHE A 137 -6.86 -6.53 -4.73
CA PHE A 137 -5.64 -6.63 -5.53
C PHE A 137 -5.97 -7.22 -6.90
N LYS A 138 -5.82 -6.41 -7.95
CA LYS A 138 -5.87 -6.87 -9.33
C LYS A 138 -4.44 -7.07 -9.78
N ALA A 139 -4.01 -8.32 -9.92
CA ALA A 139 -2.76 -8.59 -10.62
C ALA A 139 -2.84 -7.93 -12.00
N ALA A 140 -1.99 -6.94 -12.27
CA ALA A 140 -1.88 -6.36 -13.59
C ALA A 140 -1.41 -7.46 -14.57
N GLY A 141 -2.36 -8.05 -15.30
CA GLY A 141 -2.07 -9.08 -16.30
C GLY A 141 -3.05 -10.25 -16.37
N GLY A 142 -4.36 -10.00 -16.29
CA GLY A 142 -5.39 -11.02 -16.51
C GLY A 142 -6.19 -10.76 -17.78
N VAL A 143 -5.54 -10.89 -18.95
CA VAL A 143 -6.16 -11.36 -20.21
C VAL A 143 -5.11 -12.13 -20.99
#